data_AF-A0A968MTH5-F1
#
_entry.id   AF-A0A968MTH5-F1
#
_cell.length_a   1.000
_cell.length_b   1.000
_cell.length_c   1.000
_cell.angle_alpha   90.00
_cell.angle_beta   90.00
_cell.angle_gamma   90.00
#
_symmetry.space_group_name_H-M   'P 1'
#
loop_
_entity.id
_entity.type
_entity.pdbx_description
1 polymer ?
#
loop_
_entity_poly.entity_id
_entity_poly.type
_entity_poly.pdbx_seq_one_letter_code
_entity_poly.pdbx_strand_id
1 'polypeptide(L)'
;MREVLTNDFEAANVQFIEFWIMDPFVMDSTSANNGKLYFNLGNVSEDVLKDSRKSYENGLPKSADLGSIDSSAWGRIPDITAQTVTNSFDNDPDSRQYQDIGLDGLNDDDERNFFNDFIESIRGTVTDQTALDQIIQDPSNDNFHYYRGSDYDQARLGILERYKRYNGYEGNSPALQANSDITASGTSLPNSEDINRDNTISEGESYYQYSVDISPEALREVGRNYITDIVVNPVSVTTETASDTLVNVRWFQFRIPITEPEKQLATSRTLSPSGL
;
A
#
# COMPACT_ATOMS: atom_id res chain seq x y z
N MET A 1 2.93 2.63 4.71
CA MET A 1 3.69 3.48 5.65
C MET A 1 2.90 4.77 5.89
N ARG A 2 3.14 5.50 6.98
CA ARG A 2 2.55 6.82 7.19
C ARG A 2 3.53 7.72 7.93
N GLU A 3 3.63 8.98 7.51
CA GLU A 3 4.35 10.02 8.24
C GLU A 3 3.69 10.32 9.60
N VAL A 4 4.53 10.42 10.64
CA VAL A 4 4.11 10.92 11.95
C VAL A 4 4.65 12.34 12.13
N LEU A 5 3.73 13.32 12.16
CA LEU A 5 4.08 14.74 12.27
C LEU A 5 4.78 15.11 13.58
N THR A 6 4.56 14.33 14.64
CA THR A 6 5.23 14.50 15.93
C THR A 6 6.47 13.62 15.96
N ASN A 7 7.65 14.22 15.88
CA ASN A 7 8.93 13.50 15.89
C ASN A 7 9.43 13.15 17.29
N ASP A 8 9.08 13.93 18.32
CA ASP A 8 9.49 13.70 19.70
C ASP A 8 8.32 13.19 20.56
N PHE A 9 8.25 11.87 20.73
CA PHE A 9 7.22 11.21 21.53
C PHE A 9 7.38 11.43 23.04
N GLU A 10 8.60 11.67 23.53
CA GLU A 10 8.82 11.96 24.94
C GLU A 10 8.28 13.34 25.29
N ALA A 11 8.63 14.35 24.48
CA ALA A 11 8.14 15.72 24.67
C ALA A 11 6.62 15.82 24.46
N ALA A 12 6.07 15.07 23.50
CA ALA A 12 4.64 15.02 23.25
C ALA A 12 3.88 14.09 24.21
N ASN A 13 4.58 13.40 25.12
CA ASN A 13 4.02 12.45 26.07
C ASN A 13 3.11 11.40 25.39
N VAL A 14 3.55 10.90 24.24
CA VAL A 14 2.89 9.79 23.55
C VAL A 14 3.23 8.51 24.31
N GLN A 15 2.20 7.73 24.67
CA GLN A 15 2.39 6.55 25.53
C GLN A 15 1.85 5.26 24.91
N PHE A 16 0.83 5.34 24.05
CA PHE A 16 0.13 4.16 23.55
C PHE A 16 -0.21 4.27 22.06
N ILE A 17 -0.20 3.13 21.38
CA ILE A 17 -0.91 2.92 20.13
C ILE A 17 -2.29 2.37 20.49
N GLU A 18 -3.36 3.10 20.16
CA GLU A 18 -4.74 2.72 20.46
C GLU A 18 -5.57 2.58 19.20
N PHE A 19 -6.33 1.49 19.10
CA PHE A 19 -7.24 1.26 17.98
C PHE A 19 -8.32 0.23 18.35
N TRP A 20 -9.36 0.15 17.53
CA TRP A 20 -10.43 -0.84 17.63
C TRP A 20 -10.38 -1.79 16.44
N ILE A 21 -10.53 -3.09 16.70
CA ILE A 21 -10.70 -4.11 15.65
C ILE A 21 -12.05 -4.77 15.83
N MET A 22 -12.84 -4.83 14.76
CA MET A 22 -14.00 -5.71 14.67
C MET A 22 -13.53 -7.15 14.63
N ASP A 23 -14.20 -8.03 15.38
CA ASP A 23 -13.90 -9.46 15.38
C ASP A 23 -13.95 -10.06 13.97
N PRO A 24 -12.78 -10.42 13.39
CA PRO A 24 -12.72 -10.94 12.03
C PRO A 24 -13.33 -12.35 11.94
N PHE A 25 -13.55 -13.02 13.07
CA PHE A 25 -14.09 -14.38 13.15
C PHE A 25 -15.60 -14.41 13.45
N VAL A 26 -16.28 -13.25 13.43
CA VAL A 26 -17.70 -13.17 13.76
C VAL A 26 -18.60 -13.95 12.80
N MET A 27 -18.24 -14.00 11.51
CA MET A 27 -19.01 -14.73 10.49
C MET A 27 -18.53 -16.17 10.30
N ASP A 28 -17.25 -16.42 10.50
CA ASP A 28 -16.63 -17.75 10.38
C ASP A 28 -15.65 -17.98 11.54
N SER A 29 -16.18 -18.53 12.62
CA SER A 29 -15.41 -18.90 13.82
C SER A 29 -14.50 -20.11 13.61
N THR A 30 -14.64 -20.84 12.49
CA THR A 30 -13.83 -22.02 12.16
C THR A 30 -12.65 -21.70 11.24
N SER A 31 -12.57 -20.45 10.77
CA SER A 31 -11.48 -19.99 9.93
C SER A 31 -10.14 -20.16 10.63
N ALA A 32 -9.22 -20.89 9.98
CA ALA A 32 -7.84 -21.06 10.43
C ALA A 32 -6.94 -19.86 10.08
N ASN A 33 -7.53 -18.71 9.73
CA ASN A 33 -6.83 -17.49 9.34
C ASN A 33 -6.20 -16.82 10.56
N ASN A 34 -5.17 -17.46 11.11
CA ASN A 34 -4.36 -16.95 12.19
C ASN A 34 -3.23 -16.10 11.62
N GLY A 35 -3.01 -14.91 12.18
CA GLY A 35 -1.97 -13.99 11.73
C GLY A 35 -1.45 -13.10 12.84
N LYS A 36 -0.54 -12.20 12.48
CA LYS A 36 -0.03 -11.15 13.35
C LYS A 36 -0.15 -9.81 12.64
N LEU A 37 -0.61 -8.80 13.37
CA LEU A 37 -0.54 -7.41 12.95
C LEU A 37 0.72 -6.79 13.54
N TYR A 38 1.55 -6.17 12.71
CA TYR A 38 2.78 -5.52 13.15
C TYR A 38 2.68 -4.01 13.07
N PHE A 39 3.21 -3.34 14.08
CA PHE A 39 3.44 -1.90 14.08
C PHE A 39 4.94 -1.65 14.18
N ASN A 40 5.50 -1.02 13.15
CA ASN A 40 6.88 -0.53 13.15
C ASN A 40 6.84 0.97 13.39
N LEU A 41 7.44 1.42 14.49
CA LEU A 41 7.40 2.81 14.94
C LEU A 41 8.83 3.34 15.10
N GLY A 42 9.19 4.33 14.30
CA GLY A 42 10.54 4.91 14.25
C GLY A 42 10.88 5.33 12.83
N ASN A 43 12.18 5.27 12.50
CA ASN A 43 12.63 5.46 11.13
C ASN A 43 12.44 4.15 10.35
N VAL A 44 11.61 4.20 9.31
CA VAL A 44 11.34 3.07 8.41
C VAL A 44 11.71 3.55 7.01
N SER A 45 12.37 2.70 6.24
CA SER A 45 12.85 3.04 4.90
C SER A 45 11.69 3.37 3.97
N GLU A 46 11.75 4.53 3.31
CA GLU A 46 10.78 4.97 2.31
C GLU A 46 11.05 4.39 0.93
N ASP A 47 12.26 3.88 0.69
CA ASP A 47 12.65 3.03 -0.46
C ASP A 47 11.76 1.77 -0.51
N VAL A 48 10.67 1.82 -1.27
CA VAL A 48 9.70 0.72 -1.44
C VAL A 48 10.27 -0.27 -2.45
N LEU A 49 10.69 0.25 -3.60
CA LEU A 49 11.49 -0.45 -4.59
C LEU A 49 12.94 -0.42 -4.12
N LYS A 50 13.48 -1.57 -3.70
CA LYS A 50 14.81 -1.65 -3.05
C LYS A 50 15.96 -1.45 -4.03
N ASP A 51 16.16 -0.23 -4.52
CA ASP A 51 17.21 0.14 -5.46
C ASP A 51 17.98 1.42 -5.08
N SER A 52 17.64 2.05 -3.94
CA SER A 52 18.30 3.28 -3.45
C SER A 52 18.17 4.45 -4.43
N ARG A 53 17.08 4.47 -5.20
CA ARG A 53 16.71 5.55 -6.11
C ARG A 53 15.30 5.96 -5.74
N LYS A 54 15.07 7.28 -5.70
CA LYS A 54 13.73 7.80 -5.45
C LYS A 54 12.86 7.61 -6.69
N SER A 55 11.80 6.81 -6.58
CA SER A 55 10.72 6.79 -7.57
C SER A 55 9.70 7.90 -7.31
N TYR A 56 9.31 8.57 -8.40
CA TYR A 56 8.32 9.64 -8.41
C TYR A 56 7.79 9.88 -9.83
N GLU A 57 6.49 9.77 -9.98
CA GLU A 57 5.80 9.80 -11.28
C GLU A 57 5.96 11.12 -12.04
N ASN A 58 6.00 12.25 -11.33
CA ASN A 58 6.15 13.56 -11.95
C ASN A 58 7.56 13.84 -12.51
N GLY A 59 8.53 12.97 -12.22
CA GLY A 59 9.85 12.98 -12.84
C GLY A 59 9.95 12.09 -14.08
N LEU A 60 8.93 11.30 -14.38
CA LEU A 60 8.89 10.44 -15.56
C LEU A 60 8.73 11.28 -16.84
N PRO A 61 9.12 10.72 -17.99
CA PRO A 61 8.97 11.37 -19.29
C PRO A 61 7.53 11.83 -19.54
N LYS A 62 7.42 12.94 -20.26
CA LYS A 62 6.13 13.55 -20.60
C LYS A 62 5.57 13.04 -21.93
N SER A 63 6.29 12.14 -22.60
CA SER A 63 5.99 11.65 -23.94
C SER A 63 6.59 10.26 -24.15
N ALA A 64 6.20 9.59 -25.24
CA ALA A 64 6.79 8.32 -25.66
C ALA A 64 8.30 8.40 -25.99
N ASP A 65 8.84 9.60 -26.25
CA ASP A 65 10.29 9.78 -26.31
C ASP A 65 10.85 9.81 -24.89
N LEU A 66 11.50 8.71 -24.53
CA LEU A 66 12.06 8.48 -23.21
C LEU A 66 13.28 9.38 -22.94
N GLY A 67 14.04 9.78 -23.96
CA GLY A 67 15.31 10.48 -23.74
C GLY A 67 16.32 9.65 -22.94
N SER A 68 17.01 10.26 -21.98
CA SER A 68 18.00 9.58 -21.13
C SER A 68 17.37 9.14 -19.81
N ILE A 69 16.91 7.89 -19.76
CA ILE A 69 16.32 7.27 -18.55
C ILE A 69 17.30 6.21 -18.01
N ASP A 70 17.39 6.14 -16.68
CA ASP A 70 18.09 5.06 -15.98
C ASP A 70 17.07 3.97 -15.58
N SER A 71 17.51 2.75 -15.33
CA SER A 71 16.61 1.65 -14.96
C SER A 71 17.21 0.80 -13.85
N SER A 72 16.38 0.31 -12.93
CA SER A 72 16.78 -0.61 -11.86
C SER A 72 16.31 -2.03 -12.16
N ALA A 73 16.31 -2.91 -11.15
CA ALA A 73 15.67 -4.23 -11.26
C ALA A 73 14.14 -4.15 -11.21
N TRP A 74 13.59 -3.02 -10.76
CA TRP A 74 12.16 -2.83 -10.53
C TRP A 74 11.47 -2.05 -11.64
N GLY A 75 12.21 -1.28 -12.44
CA GLY A 75 11.65 -0.55 -13.57
C GLY A 75 12.51 0.63 -13.99
N ARG A 76 11.86 1.70 -14.45
CA ARG A 76 12.49 2.97 -14.87
C ARG A 76 12.64 3.91 -13.69
N ILE A 77 13.81 4.53 -13.61
CA ILE A 77 14.12 5.56 -12.64
C ILE A 77 13.94 6.93 -13.30
N PRO A 78 13.18 7.86 -12.67
CA PRO A 78 13.06 9.23 -13.15
C PRO A 78 14.40 9.96 -13.28
N ASP A 79 14.52 10.88 -14.24
CA ASP A 79 15.75 11.65 -14.45
C ASP A 79 16.03 12.57 -13.25
N ILE A 80 17.09 12.24 -12.49
CA ILE A 80 17.52 12.98 -11.30
C ILE A 80 17.91 14.44 -11.59
N THR A 81 18.19 14.80 -12.85
CA THR A 81 18.52 16.18 -13.23
C THR A 81 17.29 17.08 -13.33
N ALA A 82 16.10 16.49 -13.40
CA ALA A 82 14.83 17.19 -13.48
C ALA A 82 14.11 17.31 -12.13
N GLN A 83 14.85 17.29 -11.00
CA GLN A 83 14.27 17.43 -9.65
C GLN A 83 13.17 18.50 -9.62
N THR A 84 11.93 18.03 -9.56
CA THR A 84 10.75 18.87 -9.59
C THR A 84 10.60 19.46 -8.19
N VAL A 85 10.71 20.79 -8.10
CA VAL A 85 10.53 21.53 -6.83
C VAL A 85 9.11 21.36 -6.28
N THR A 86 8.17 20.95 -7.12
CA THR A 86 6.74 20.79 -6.79
C THR A 86 6.27 19.37 -7.06
N ASN A 87 5.61 18.78 -6.07
CA ASN A 87 4.96 17.47 -6.18
C ASN A 87 3.63 17.56 -6.93
N SER A 88 3.71 17.80 -8.23
CA SER A 88 2.57 17.96 -9.13
C SER A 88 2.91 17.42 -10.52
N PHE A 89 1.93 16.83 -11.17
CA PHE A 89 2.00 16.47 -12.58
C PHE A 89 2.14 17.68 -13.50
N ASP A 90 2.49 17.42 -14.77
CA ASP A 90 2.42 18.44 -15.80
C ASP A 90 0.96 18.93 -16.02
N ASN A 91 0.85 20.15 -16.53
CA ASN A 91 -0.44 20.78 -16.85
C ASN A 91 -1.00 20.27 -18.19
N ASP A 92 -0.16 19.68 -19.05
CA ASP A 92 -0.60 19.02 -20.27
C ASP A 92 -1.30 17.68 -19.97
N PRO A 93 -2.59 17.52 -20.28
CA PRO A 93 -3.31 16.26 -20.10
C PRO A 93 -2.69 15.09 -20.87
N ASP A 94 -2.08 15.33 -22.03
CA ASP A 94 -1.53 14.27 -22.88
C ASP A 94 -0.28 13.64 -22.27
N SER A 95 0.42 14.37 -21.41
CA SER A 95 1.57 13.86 -20.65
C SER A 95 1.16 12.92 -19.51
N ARG A 96 -0.10 12.99 -19.04
CA ARG A 96 -0.52 12.24 -17.84
C ARG A 96 -0.36 10.74 -18.01
N GLN A 97 -0.68 10.21 -19.19
CA GLN A 97 -0.59 8.77 -19.49
C GLN A 97 0.85 8.23 -19.46
N TYR A 98 1.86 9.09 -19.50
CA TYR A 98 3.28 8.71 -19.43
C TYR A 98 3.87 8.92 -18.03
N GLN A 99 3.15 9.61 -17.15
CA GLN A 99 3.58 9.91 -15.78
C GLN A 99 2.81 9.08 -14.75
N ASP A 100 1.50 8.93 -14.90
CA ASP A 100 0.61 8.17 -14.00
C ASP A 100 0.68 6.67 -14.29
N ILE A 101 1.89 6.11 -14.22
CA ILE A 101 2.25 4.73 -14.59
C ILE A 101 2.97 4.01 -13.44
N GLY A 102 2.59 4.31 -12.20
CA GLY A 102 3.09 3.56 -11.06
C GLY A 102 4.48 3.99 -10.55
N LEU A 103 4.92 3.29 -9.50
CA LEU A 103 6.23 3.54 -8.89
C LEU A 103 7.38 2.92 -9.70
N ASP A 104 7.09 1.90 -10.52
CA ASP A 104 8.08 1.28 -11.39
C ASP A 104 8.36 2.09 -12.67
N GLY A 105 7.49 3.07 -13.00
CA GLY A 105 7.66 3.91 -14.17
C GLY A 105 7.49 3.15 -15.49
N LEU A 106 6.76 2.04 -15.48
CA LEU A 106 6.44 1.23 -16.65
C LEU A 106 4.91 1.18 -16.78
N ASN A 107 4.39 1.24 -18.01
CA ASN A 107 3.00 0.87 -18.22
C ASN A 107 2.89 -0.64 -18.47
N ASP A 108 1.70 -1.21 -18.37
CA ASP A 108 1.42 -2.63 -18.67
C ASP A 108 2.16 -3.20 -19.91
N ASP A 109 2.26 -2.43 -21.00
CA ASP A 109 2.95 -2.84 -22.23
C ASP A 109 4.47 -2.93 -22.07
N ASP A 110 5.06 -1.94 -21.40
CA ASP A 110 6.49 -1.90 -21.11
C ASP A 110 6.88 -2.91 -20.03
N GLU A 111 6.03 -3.13 -19.04
CA GLU A 111 6.18 -4.16 -18.02
C GLU A 111 6.28 -5.56 -18.63
N ARG A 112 5.41 -5.89 -19.59
CA ARG A 112 5.46 -7.18 -20.30
C ARG A 112 6.81 -7.42 -20.95
N ASN A 113 7.43 -6.38 -21.49
CA ASN A 113 8.74 -6.46 -22.12
C ASN A 113 9.85 -6.54 -21.07
N PHE A 114 9.75 -5.74 -20.00
CA PHE A 114 10.75 -5.63 -18.96
C PHE A 114 10.83 -6.90 -18.08
N PHE A 115 9.67 -7.44 -17.69
CA PHE A 115 9.53 -8.64 -16.87
C PHE A 115 9.35 -9.92 -17.69
N ASN A 116 9.76 -9.93 -18.97
CA ASN A 116 9.60 -11.10 -19.84
C ASN A 116 10.25 -12.36 -19.26
N ASP A 117 11.44 -12.24 -18.66
CA ASP A 117 12.13 -13.38 -18.03
C ASP A 117 11.33 -13.96 -16.85
N PHE A 118 10.68 -13.09 -16.07
CA PHE A 118 9.78 -13.51 -14.99
C PHE A 118 8.54 -14.20 -15.56
N ILE A 119 7.89 -13.61 -16.57
CA ILE A 119 6.72 -14.16 -17.25
C ILE A 119 7.02 -15.56 -17.80
N GLU A 120 8.15 -15.77 -18.46
CA GLU A 120 8.53 -17.08 -19.00
C GLU A 120 8.79 -18.10 -17.88
N SER A 121 9.33 -17.68 -16.73
CA SER A 121 9.56 -18.56 -15.58
C SER A 121 8.26 -19.08 -14.94
N ILE A 122 7.21 -18.25 -14.90
CA ILE A 122 5.94 -18.61 -14.24
C ILE A 122 5.02 -19.47 -15.11
N ARG A 123 5.16 -19.44 -16.44
CA ARG A 123 4.35 -20.27 -17.37
C ARG A 123 4.44 -21.78 -17.07
N GLY A 124 5.57 -22.23 -16.51
CA GLY A 124 5.76 -23.62 -16.08
C GLY A 124 5.23 -23.94 -14.68
N THR A 125 4.90 -22.93 -13.87
CA THR A 125 4.55 -23.06 -12.46
C THR A 125 3.05 -22.82 -12.21
N VAL A 126 2.47 -21.83 -12.88
CA VAL A 126 1.06 -21.44 -12.73
C VAL A 126 0.21 -22.27 -13.69
N THR A 127 -0.56 -23.22 -13.15
CA THR A 127 -1.40 -24.12 -13.94
C THR A 127 -2.79 -23.54 -14.25
N ASP A 128 -3.22 -22.51 -13.52
CA ASP A 128 -4.49 -21.82 -13.79
C ASP A 128 -4.27 -20.77 -14.88
N GLN A 129 -4.89 -20.99 -16.04
CA GLN A 129 -4.77 -20.10 -17.18
C GLN A 129 -5.30 -18.69 -16.88
N THR A 130 -6.35 -18.57 -16.07
CA THR A 130 -6.95 -17.26 -15.76
C THR A 130 -5.98 -16.43 -14.91
N ALA A 131 -5.34 -17.06 -13.93
CA ALA A 131 -4.34 -16.42 -13.10
C ALA A 131 -3.09 -16.05 -13.91
N LEU A 132 -2.66 -16.92 -14.83
CA LEU A 132 -1.54 -16.65 -15.72
C LEU A 132 -1.83 -15.46 -16.65
N ASP A 133 -3.03 -15.41 -17.24
CA ASP A 133 -3.43 -14.30 -18.12
C ASP A 133 -3.47 -12.98 -17.34
N GLN A 134 -3.91 -12.98 -16.08
CA GLN A 134 -3.90 -11.79 -15.22
C GLN A 134 -2.48 -11.29 -14.94
N ILE A 135 -1.54 -12.18 -14.64
CA ILE A 135 -0.13 -11.81 -14.38
C ILE A 135 0.54 -11.29 -15.66
N ILE A 136 0.20 -11.83 -16.83
CA ILE A 136 0.75 -11.36 -18.11
C ILE A 136 0.17 -9.99 -18.50
N GLN A 137 -1.10 -9.73 -18.15
CA GLN A 137 -1.75 -8.45 -18.43
C GLN A 137 -1.18 -7.31 -17.60
N ASP A 138 -0.76 -7.59 -16.37
CA ASP A 138 -0.30 -6.61 -15.39
C ASP A 138 0.78 -7.26 -14.50
N PRO A 139 2.04 -7.37 -14.98
CA PRO A 139 3.13 -8.00 -14.24
C PRO A 139 3.44 -7.37 -12.88
N SER A 140 3.36 -6.04 -12.74
CA SER A 140 3.59 -5.32 -11.48
C SER A 140 2.38 -5.35 -10.54
N ASN A 141 1.19 -5.65 -11.07
CA ASN A 141 -0.09 -5.73 -10.35
C ASN A 141 -0.38 -4.44 -9.56
N ASP A 142 -0.17 -3.30 -10.18
CA ASP A 142 -0.36 -1.99 -9.57
C ASP A 142 -1.44 -1.14 -10.26
N ASN A 143 -2.15 -1.69 -11.26
CA ASN A 143 -3.27 -1.01 -11.90
C ASN A 143 -4.37 -0.57 -10.92
N PHE A 144 -4.74 0.71 -11.02
CA PHE A 144 -5.85 1.29 -10.30
C PHE A 144 -7.20 0.92 -10.91
N HIS A 145 -8.20 0.71 -10.05
CA HIS A 145 -9.59 0.67 -10.47
C HIS A 145 -10.51 1.42 -9.52
N TYR A 146 -11.33 2.32 -10.07
CA TYR A 146 -12.29 3.08 -9.29
C TYR A 146 -13.43 2.18 -8.79
N TYR A 147 -13.76 2.27 -7.50
CA TYR A 147 -14.73 1.40 -6.84
C TYR A 147 -16.18 1.53 -7.38
N ARG A 148 -16.49 2.62 -8.11
CA ARG A 148 -17.78 2.86 -8.79
C ARG A 148 -17.69 2.70 -10.32
N GLY A 149 -16.73 1.93 -10.82
CA GLY A 149 -16.65 1.60 -12.24
C GLY A 149 -17.95 0.96 -12.75
N SER A 150 -18.37 1.32 -13.96
CA SER A 150 -19.60 0.82 -14.57
C SER A 150 -19.55 -0.68 -14.86
N ASP A 151 -18.35 -1.20 -15.12
CA ASP A 151 -18.06 -2.62 -15.27
C ASP A 151 -18.26 -3.38 -13.95
N TYR A 152 -17.85 -2.81 -12.80
CA TYR A 152 -18.10 -3.38 -11.47
C TYR A 152 -19.59 -3.36 -11.12
N ASP A 153 -20.32 -2.34 -11.57
CA ASP A 153 -21.78 -2.28 -11.46
C ASP A 153 -22.46 -3.34 -12.33
N GLN A 154 -22.02 -3.52 -13.58
CA GLN A 154 -22.54 -4.53 -14.50
C GLN A 154 -22.27 -5.95 -13.98
N ALA A 155 -21.07 -6.19 -13.43
CA ALA A 155 -20.69 -7.45 -12.79
C ALA A 155 -21.33 -7.65 -11.41
N ARG A 156 -22.00 -6.62 -10.86
CA ARG A 156 -22.64 -6.61 -9.54
C ARG A 156 -21.67 -7.03 -8.42
N LEU A 157 -20.45 -6.51 -8.47
CA LEU A 157 -19.43 -6.82 -7.48
C LEU A 157 -19.82 -6.31 -6.09
N GLY A 158 -19.47 -7.07 -5.07
CA GLY A 158 -19.60 -6.69 -3.67
C GLY A 158 -18.65 -5.56 -3.28
N ILE A 159 -18.82 -5.04 -2.07
CA ILE A 159 -18.03 -3.89 -1.59
C ILE A 159 -16.54 -4.26 -1.50
N LEU A 160 -16.20 -5.45 -1.01
CA LEU A 160 -14.80 -5.85 -0.84
C LEU A 160 -14.09 -5.96 -2.19
N GLU A 161 -14.73 -6.59 -3.18
CA GLU A 161 -14.18 -6.74 -4.52
C GLU A 161 -13.93 -5.39 -5.18
N ARG A 162 -14.83 -4.42 -4.97
CA ARG A 162 -14.71 -3.07 -5.55
C ARG A 162 -13.51 -2.28 -5.06
N TYR A 163 -13.08 -2.49 -3.82
CA TYR A 163 -11.92 -1.79 -3.26
C TYR A 163 -10.61 -2.56 -3.46
N LYS A 164 -10.65 -3.76 -4.04
CA LYS A 164 -9.45 -4.63 -4.18
C LYS A 164 -8.32 -3.98 -4.98
N ARG A 165 -8.64 -3.17 -5.99
CA ARG A 165 -7.68 -2.45 -6.86
C ARG A 165 -7.67 -0.93 -6.65
N TYR A 166 -8.31 -0.43 -5.58
CA TYR A 166 -8.42 1.01 -5.37
C TYR A 166 -7.11 1.67 -4.93
N ASN A 167 -6.19 0.89 -4.35
CA ASN A 167 -4.88 1.38 -3.91
C ASN A 167 -3.77 1.16 -4.96
N GLY A 168 -4.13 0.82 -6.20
CA GLY A 168 -3.18 0.77 -7.31
C GLY A 168 -2.57 2.15 -7.60
N TYR A 169 -1.38 2.16 -8.19
CA TYR A 169 -0.64 3.37 -8.55
C TYR A 169 -0.88 3.75 -10.01
N GLU A 170 -0.69 2.84 -10.98
CA GLU A 170 -0.93 3.14 -12.40
C GLU A 170 -2.38 3.57 -12.65
N GLY A 171 -2.56 4.75 -13.25
CA GLY A 171 -3.87 5.30 -13.61
C GLY A 171 -4.72 5.81 -12.44
N ASN A 172 -4.14 6.01 -11.25
CA ASN A 172 -4.88 6.48 -10.07
C ASN A 172 -5.13 8.00 -10.07
N SER A 173 -4.45 8.73 -10.95
CA SER A 173 -4.46 10.18 -11.06
C SER A 173 -4.74 10.68 -12.49
N PRO A 174 -5.83 10.25 -13.15
CA PRO A 174 -6.09 10.62 -14.53
C PRO A 174 -6.31 12.13 -14.68
N ALA A 175 -5.95 12.67 -15.85
CA ALA A 175 -6.22 14.05 -16.19
C ALA A 175 -7.73 14.31 -16.28
N LEU A 176 -8.17 15.51 -15.90
CA LEU A 176 -9.57 15.90 -15.96
C LEU A 176 -10.06 15.83 -17.42
N GLN A 177 -10.97 14.90 -17.70
CA GLN A 177 -11.62 14.83 -19.00
C GLN A 177 -12.74 15.87 -19.07
N ALA A 178 -12.67 16.76 -20.07
CA ALA A 178 -13.59 17.89 -20.22
C ALA A 178 -15.10 17.51 -20.34
N ASN A 179 -15.42 16.24 -20.59
CA ASN A 179 -16.77 15.75 -20.88
C ASN A 179 -17.30 14.70 -19.88
N SER A 180 -16.65 14.51 -18.72
CA SER A 180 -17.14 13.59 -17.68
C SER A 180 -17.57 14.35 -16.44
N ASP A 181 -18.80 14.11 -15.97
CA ASP A 181 -19.33 14.70 -14.72
C ASP A 181 -18.58 14.21 -13.47
N ILE A 182 -17.86 13.08 -13.57
CA ILE A 182 -17.06 12.51 -12.49
C ILE A 182 -15.74 12.00 -13.09
N THR A 183 -14.62 12.54 -12.65
CA THR A 183 -13.31 11.93 -12.92
C THR A 183 -13.09 10.83 -11.89
N ALA A 184 -13.08 9.59 -12.35
CA ALA A 184 -12.79 8.42 -11.53
C ALA A 184 -11.30 8.41 -11.16
N SER A 185 -10.96 8.97 -10.00
CA SER A 185 -9.58 9.18 -9.55
C SER A 185 -9.46 8.75 -8.09
N GLY A 186 -8.29 8.19 -7.74
CA GLY A 186 -7.89 7.90 -6.37
C GLY A 186 -7.21 9.10 -5.71
N THR A 187 -6.38 9.82 -6.47
CA THR A 187 -5.67 11.04 -6.03
C THR A 187 -5.43 11.98 -7.21
N SER A 188 -5.03 13.22 -6.92
CA SER A 188 -4.60 14.21 -7.93
C SER A 188 -3.09 14.50 -7.86
N LEU A 189 -2.42 13.91 -6.87
CA LEU A 189 -0.99 14.05 -6.63
C LEU A 189 -0.26 12.84 -7.22
N PRO A 190 0.92 13.05 -7.81
CA PRO A 190 1.75 11.95 -8.28
C PRO A 190 2.18 11.05 -7.11
N ASN A 191 2.30 9.77 -7.41
CA ASN A 191 2.86 8.79 -6.49
C ASN A 191 4.38 9.00 -6.38
N SER A 192 4.91 8.89 -5.16
CA SER A 192 6.33 9.00 -4.88
C SER A 192 6.68 8.22 -3.62
N GLU A 193 7.92 7.74 -3.56
CA GLU A 193 8.54 7.13 -2.39
C GLU A 193 8.98 8.15 -1.32
N ASP A 194 8.48 9.37 -1.38
CA ASP A 194 8.74 10.42 -0.39
C ASP A 194 7.48 10.65 0.45
N ILE A 195 7.40 9.91 1.55
CA ILE A 195 6.19 9.83 2.38
C ILE A 195 6.06 11.09 3.26
N ASN A 196 7.18 11.59 3.78
CA ASN A 196 7.23 12.78 4.63
C ASN A 196 7.37 14.10 3.86
N ARG A 197 7.56 14.05 2.53
CA ARG A 197 7.64 15.20 1.61
C ARG A 197 8.82 16.12 1.90
N ASP A 198 9.95 15.56 2.35
CA ASP A 198 11.18 16.31 2.60
C ASP A 198 12.07 16.46 1.35
N ASN A 199 11.59 15.96 0.20
CA ASN A 199 12.27 15.91 -1.09
C ASN A 199 13.47 14.96 -1.17
N THR A 200 13.76 14.21 -0.10
CA THR A 200 14.78 13.17 -0.09
C THR A 200 14.14 11.79 -0.07
N ILE A 201 14.94 10.75 0.15
CA ILE A 201 14.49 9.38 0.37
C ILE A 201 15.25 8.86 1.60
N SER A 202 14.52 8.41 2.62
CA SER A 202 15.14 7.76 3.77
C SER A 202 15.31 6.26 3.51
N GLU A 203 16.55 5.78 3.44
CA GLU A 203 16.86 4.33 3.34
C GLU A 203 17.09 3.68 4.72
N GLY A 204 17.21 4.51 5.76
CA GLY A 204 17.63 4.06 7.08
C GLY A 204 16.52 3.32 7.83
N GLU A 205 16.77 2.09 8.24
CA GLU A 205 15.88 1.33 9.11
C GLU A 205 16.33 1.43 10.57
N SER A 206 15.53 2.10 11.40
CA SER A 206 15.70 2.15 12.86
C SER A 206 14.34 2.34 13.54
N TYR A 207 13.70 1.23 13.89
CA TYR A 207 12.35 1.24 14.45
C TYR A 207 12.17 0.26 15.61
N TYR A 208 11.16 0.54 16.42
CA TYR A 208 10.60 -0.35 17.42
C TYR A 208 9.44 -1.13 16.80
N GLN A 209 9.41 -2.44 17.03
CA GLN A 209 8.38 -3.32 16.52
C GLN A 209 7.47 -3.80 17.66
N TYR A 210 6.17 -3.75 17.41
CA TYR A 210 5.13 -4.30 18.27
C TYR A 210 4.28 -5.26 17.43
N SER A 211 3.79 -6.34 18.02
CA SER A 211 2.88 -7.26 17.33
C SER A 211 1.61 -7.50 18.13
N VAL A 212 0.53 -7.77 17.41
CA VAL A 212 -0.75 -8.20 17.96
C VAL A 212 -1.14 -9.50 17.28
N ASP A 213 -1.41 -10.52 18.08
CA ASP A 213 -1.87 -11.81 17.57
C ASP A 213 -3.33 -11.73 17.14
N ILE A 214 -3.62 -12.12 15.90
CA ILE A 214 -4.97 -12.16 15.34
C ILE A 214 -5.33 -13.64 15.16
N SER A 215 -5.94 -14.22 16.18
CA SER A 215 -6.47 -15.59 16.18
C SER A 215 -7.66 -15.69 17.13
N PRO A 216 -8.54 -16.69 16.97
CA PRO A 216 -9.67 -16.88 17.89
C PRO A 216 -9.25 -17.02 19.36
N GLU A 217 -8.09 -17.64 19.62
CA GLU A 217 -7.57 -17.81 20.98
C GLU A 217 -6.95 -16.53 21.55
N ALA A 218 -6.28 -15.73 20.71
CA ALA A 218 -5.71 -14.45 21.13
C ALA A 218 -6.78 -13.36 21.33
N LEU A 219 -7.89 -13.43 20.59
CA LEU A 219 -9.02 -12.48 20.64
C LEU A 219 -10.17 -12.97 21.51
N ARG A 220 -9.86 -13.33 22.76
CA ARG A 220 -10.82 -13.98 23.66
C ARG A 220 -11.13 -13.18 24.93
N GLU A 221 -10.11 -12.63 25.58
CA GLU A 221 -10.23 -12.09 26.94
C GLU A 221 -9.46 -10.77 27.08
N VAL A 222 -10.03 -9.84 27.86
CA VAL A 222 -9.38 -8.59 28.26
C VAL A 222 -8.14 -8.89 29.10
N GLY A 223 -7.07 -8.11 28.92
CA GLY A 223 -5.81 -8.21 29.67
C GLY A 223 -4.76 -9.12 29.02
N ARG A 224 -5.06 -9.71 27.86
CA ARG A 224 -4.08 -10.41 27.02
C ARG A 224 -3.96 -9.70 25.68
N ASN A 225 -2.82 -9.86 25.00
CA ASN A 225 -2.62 -9.36 23.64
C ASN A 225 -2.94 -7.85 23.49
N TYR A 226 -2.66 -7.07 24.53
CA TYR A 226 -2.96 -5.62 24.62
C TYR A 226 -4.45 -5.24 24.56
N ILE A 227 -5.38 -6.19 24.75
CA ILE A 227 -6.83 -5.91 24.75
C ILE A 227 -7.22 -5.28 26.09
N THR A 228 -7.79 -4.07 26.06
CA THR A 228 -8.27 -3.36 27.25
C THR A 228 -9.78 -3.42 27.42
N ASP A 229 -10.52 -3.59 26.34
CA ASP A 229 -11.98 -3.64 26.37
C ASP A 229 -12.55 -4.49 25.23
N ILE A 230 -13.73 -5.06 25.46
CA ILE A 230 -14.50 -5.83 24.47
C ILE A 230 -15.95 -5.37 24.51
N VAL A 231 -16.39 -4.74 23.42
CA VAL A 231 -17.76 -4.27 23.25
C VAL A 231 -18.51 -5.23 22.33
N VAL A 232 -19.69 -5.68 22.75
CA VAL A 232 -20.55 -6.58 21.96
C VAL A 232 -21.82 -5.85 21.56
N ASN A 233 -22.00 -5.65 20.26
CA ASN A 233 -23.14 -4.95 19.71
C ASN A 233 -23.94 -5.89 18.79
N PRO A 234 -25.26 -6.03 19.00
CA PRO A 234 -26.13 -6.70 18.04
C PRO A 234 -26.26 -5.84 16.77
N VAL A 235 -25.93 -6.41 15.62
CA VAL A 235 -26.04 -5.75 14.30
C VAL A 235 -26.95 -6.59 13.41
N SER A 236 -27.94 -5.94 12.79
CA SER A 236 -28.75 -6.58 11.76
C SER A 236 -27.93 -6.70 10.48
N VAL A 237 -27.75 -7.94 10.02
CA VAL A 237 -27.03 -8.24 8.78
C VAL A 237 -28.06 -8.74 7.78
N THR A 238 -28.23 -8.00 6.69
CA THR A 238 -29.08 -8.41 5.58
C THR A 238 -28.28 -9.38 4.71
N THR A 239 -28.63 -10.66 4.75
CA THR A 239 -28.06 -11.66 3.84
C THR A 239 -28.73 -11.56 2.47
N GLU A 240 -28.11 -12.13 1.43
CA GLU A 240 -28.67 -12.17 0.06
C GLU A 240 -30.08 -12.80 0.00
N THR A 241 -30.47 -13.56 1.01
CA THR A 241 -31.81 -14.16 1.16
C THR A 241 -32.84 -13.22 1.84
N ALA A 242 -32.54 -11.92 1.96
CA ALA A 242 -33.42 -10.85 2.48
C ALA A 242 -34.03 -11.12 3.87
N SER A 243 -33.37 -11.94 4.69
CA SER A 243 -33.78 -12.21 6.06
C SER A 243 -32.81 -11.50 7.00
N ASP A 244 -33.28 -10.46 7.69
CA ASP A 244 -32.48 -9.75 8.68
C ASP A 244 -32.12 -10.71 9.82
N THR A 245 -30.86 -11.13 9.84
CA THR A 245 -30.33 -11.95 10.94
C THR A 245 -29.56 -11.04 11.88
N LEU A 246 -29.90 -11.10 13.16
CA LEU A 246 -29.19 -10.37 14.21
C LEU A 246 -27.89 -11.12 14.55
N VAL A 247 -26.76 -10.50 14.24
CA VAL A 247 -25.43 -11.03 14.52
C VAL A 247 -24.80 -10.19 15.64
N ASN A 248 -24.32 -10.86 16.69
CA ASN A 248 -23.59 -10.19 17.76
C ASN A 248 -22.15 -9.94 17.32
N VAL A 249 -21.84 -8.69 16.98
CA VAL A 249 -20.50 -8.27 16.56
C VAL A 249 -19.69 -7.84 17.78
N ARG A 250 -18.50 -8.39 17.93
CA ARG A 250 -17.55 -7.99 18.98
C ARG A 250 -16.55 -6.98 18.42
N TRP A 251 -16.19 -5.99 19.23
CA TRP A 251 -15.16 -4.99 18.96
C TRP A 251 -14.14 -5.03 20.08
N PHE A 252 -12.86 -5.18 19.73
CA PHE A 252 -11.75 -5.26 20.66
C PHE A 252 -11.00 -3.92 20.69
N GLN A 253 -10.85 -3.32 21.87
CA GLN A 253 -9.98 -2.17 22.05
C GLN A 253 -8.56 -2.65 22.35
N PHE A 254 -7.61 -2.22 21.54
CA PHE A 254 -6.18 -2.45 21.77
C PHE A 254 -5.53 -1.18 22.32
N ARG A 255 -4.63 -1.37 23.28
CA ARG A 255 -3.77 -0.32 23.83
C ARG A 255 -2.36 -0.89 24.03
N ILE A 256 -1.46 -0.58 23.10
CA ILE A 256 -0.08 -1.08 23.10
C ILE A 256 0.83 0.00 23.70
N PRO A 257 1.53 -0.26 24.83
CA PRO A 257 2.49 0.69 25.40
C PRO A 257 3.72 0.84 24.52
N ILE A 258 4.05 2.07 24.10
CA ILE A 258 5.21 2.29 23.22
C ILE A 258 6.55 2.08 23.92
N THR A 259 6.57 2.10 25.26
CA THR A 259 7.79 1.91 26.06
C THR A 259 8.24 0.45 26.15
N GLU A 260 7.43 -0.50 25.69
CA GLU A 260 7.70 -1.94 25.79
C GLU A 260 7.74 -2.59 24.39
N PRO A 261 8.75 -2.29 23.57
CA PRO A 261 8.88 -2.89 22.24
C PRO A 261 9.26 -4.37 22.32
N GLU A 262 8.69 -5.18 21.42
CA GLU A 262 9.07 -6.61 21.31
C GLU A 262 10.45 -6.78 20.68
N LYS A 263 10.76 -5.91 19.71
CA LYS A 263 12.04 -5.91 19.00
C LYS A 263 12.43 -4.47 18.70
N GLN A 264 13.72 -4.21 18.84
CA GLN A 264 14.34 -2.98 18.36
C GLN A 264 15.25 -3.34 17.19
N LEU A 265 15.06 -2.67 16.07
CA LEU A 265 15.97 -2.72 14.93
C LEU A 265 16.73 -1.40 14.89
N ALA A 266 18.06 -1.49 14.85
CA ALA A 266 18.94 -0.34 14.65
C ALA A 266 19.98 -0.75 13.62
N THR A 267 19.90 -0.19 12.41
CA THR A 267 20.92 -0.43 11.39
C THR A 267 22.12 0.45 11.72
N SER A 268 23.16 -0.13 12.34
CA SER A 268 24.43 0.56 12.50
C SER A 268 25.07 0.73 11.13
N ARG A 269 25.18 1.97 10.63
CA ARG A 269 26.11 2.27 9.56
C ARG A 269 27.52 2.08 10.12
N THR A 270 28.07 0.87 10.06
CA THR A 270 29.51 0.67 10.23
C THR A 270 30.18 1.43 9.10
N LEU A 271 30.55 2.68 9.36
CA LEU A 271 31.67 3.31 8.65
C LEU A 271 32.85 2.36 8.86
N SER A 272 33.31 1.72 7.79
CA SER A 272 34.54 0.95 7.82
C SER A 272 35.68 1.88 8.25
N PRO A 273 36.45 1.56 9.31
CA PRO A 273 37.71 2.23 9.56
C PRO A 273 38.80 1.50 8.78
N SER A 274 38.95 1.80 7.49
CA SER A 274 40.12 1.41 6.68
C SER A 274 40.03 2.05 5.30
N GLY A 275 40.94 2.92 4.85
CA GLY A 275 42.30 3.09 5.33
C GLY A 275 42.99 4.37 4.85
N LEU A 276 44.22 4.46 5.34
CA LEU A 276 45.34 5.36 5.07
C LEU A 276 45.28 6.19 3.79
#